data_AF-A0A8H5KFJ4-F1
#
_entry.id   AF-A0A8H5KFJ4-F1
#
_cell.length_a   1.000
_cell.length_b   1.000
_cell.length_c   1.000
_cell.angle_alpha   90.00
_cell.angle_beta   90.00
_cell.angle_gamma   90.00
#
_symmetry.space_group_name_H-M   'P 1'
#
loop_
_entity.id
_entity.type
_entity.pdbx_description
1 polymer ?
#
loop_
_entity_poly.entity_id
_entity_poly.type
_entity_poly.pdbx_seq_one_letter_code
_entity_poly.pdbx_strand_id
1 'polypeptide(L)'
;MPTIPVNTKRSEAAIAHMERTQLFDDEDLAQFVPAKWLTTSVNDEGEEETVFDPQKRPAQAFGLGPRGCFGKKLAYIEIKIFLTLFFWVFKLEPVKPELATEDEMLALTRSPKNV
;
A
#
# COMPACT_ATOMS: atom_id res chain seq x y z
N MET A 1 -21.19 -1.67 0.28
CA MET A 1 -22.01 -0.95 -0.73
C MET A 1 -22.60 -1.98 -1.67
N PRO A 2 -23.90 -1.93 -2.00
CA PRO A 2 -24.47 -2.79 -3.04
C PRO A 2 -23.79 -2.46 -4.37
N THR A 3 -23.36 -3.48 -5.11
CA THR A 3 -22.74 -3.32 -6.43
C THR A 3 -23.77 -2.80 -7.43
N ILE A 4 -23.56 -1.60 -7.95
CA ILE A 4 -24.34 -1.05 -9.07
C ILE A 4 -24.20 -2.04 -10.25
N PRO A 5 -25.30 -2.48 -10.89
CA PRO A 5 -25.22 -3.42 -12.00
C PRO A 5 -24.36 -2.84 -13.13
N VAL A 6 -23.39 -3.64 -13.59
CA VAL A 6 -22.44 -3.24 -14.63
C VAL A 6 -23.20 -3.05 -15.94
N ASN A 7 -23.28 -1.80 -16.39
CA ASN A 7 -23.89 -1.45 -17.67
C ASN A 7 -23.00 -1.95 -18.83
N THR A 8 -23.60 -2.67 -19.78
CA THR A 8 -22.95 -3.30 -20.95
C THR A 8 -22.41 -2.31 -21.99
N LYS A 9 -22.49 -1.00 -21.76
CA LYS A 9 -22.09 0.08 -22.69
C LYS A 9 -20.74 0.74 -22.39
N ARG A 10 -19.84 0.11 -21.63
CA ARG A 10 -18.51 0.69 -21.36
C ARG A 10 -17.61 0.63 -22.59
N SER A 11 -16.75 1.64 -22.78
CA SER A 11 -15.72 1.62 -23.80
C SER A 11 -14.63 0.59 -23.47
N GLU A 12 -13.94 0.08 -24.49
CA GLU A 12 -12.85 -0.89 -24.34
C GLU A 12 -11.77 -0.40 -23.36
N ALA A 13 -11.40 0.89 -23.44
CA ALA A 13 -10.45 1.51 -22.52
C ALA A 13 -10.94 1.48 -21.05
N ALA A 14 -12.24 1.64 -20.83
CA ALA A 14 -12.82 1.58 -19.49
C ALA A 14 -12.86 0.14 -18.93
N ILE A 15 -13.08 -0.86 -19.80
CA ILE A 15 -13.03 -2.28 -19.45
C ILE A 15 -11.60 -2.68 -19.07
N ALA A 16 -10.62 -2.36 -19.93
CA ALA A 16 -9.20 -2.62 -19.65
C ALA A 16 -8.70 -1.93 -18.37
N HIS A 17 -9.25 -0.76 -18.01
CA HIS A 17 -8.93 -0.12 -16.74
C HIS A 17 -9.50 -0.87 -15.53
N MET A 18 -10.73 -1.40 -15.64
CA MET A 18 -11.32 -2.21 -14.58
C MET A 18 -10.59 -3.53 -14.39
N GLU A 19 -10.27 -4.22 -15.49
CA GLU A 19 -9.56 -5.51 -15.45
C GLU A 19 -8.17 -5.39 -14.84
N ARG A 20 -7.52 -4.23 -14.99
CA ARG A 20 -6.26 -3.91 -14.31
C ARG A 20 -6.39 -3.83 -12.80
N THR A 21 -7.58 -3.53 -12.30
CA THR A 21 -7.87 -3.49 -10.86
C THR A 21 -8.32 -4.88 -10.44
N GLN A 22 -7.35 -5.77 -10.23
CA GLN A 22 -7.64 -7.12 -9.74
C GLN A 22 -8.36 -7.04 -8.39
N LEU A 23 -9.41 -7.84 -8.23
CA LEU A 23 -10.01 -8.08 -6.92
C LEU A 23 -8.94 -8.74 -6.05
N PHE A 24 -8.74 -8.20 -4.86
CA PHE A 24 -7.79 -8.71 -3.88
C PHE A 24 -8.55 -9.50 -2.83
N ASP A 25 -7.88 -10.47 -2.23
CA ASP A 25 -8.43 -11.23 -1.13
C ASP A 25 -8.46 -10.40 0.16
N ASP A 26 -9.50 -10.56 0.97
CA ASP A 26 -9.65 -9.86 2.25
C ASP A 26 -8.80 -10.49 3.37
N GLU A 27 -8.13 -11.60 3.09
CA GLU A 27 -7.19 -12.25 4.00
C GLU A 27 -6.09 -11.29 4.48
N ASP A 28 -5.88 -11.31 5.80
CA ASP A 28 -4.87 -10.55 6.54
C ASP A 28 -4.94 -9.02 6.41
N LEU A 29 -6.04 -8.41 5.96
CA LEU A 29 -6.13 -6.95 5.81
C LEU A 29 -5.80 -6.17 7.10
N ALA A 30 -6.10 -6.74 8.26
CA ALA A 30 -5.80 -6.14 9.57
C ALA A 30 -4.31 -6.25 9.96
N GLN A 31 -3.55 -7.16 9.35
CA GLN A 31 -2.17 -7.45 9.72
C GLN A 31 -1.17 -6.70 8.84
N PHE A 32 -0.13 -6.15 9.47
CA PHE A 32 0.99 -5.55 8.77
C PHE A 32 1.93 -6.61 8.18
N VAL A 33 1.75 -6.91 6.89
CA VAL A 33 2.57 -7.89 6.15
C VAL A 33 3.17 -7.23 4.90
N PRO A 34 4.42 -6.75 4.97
CA PRO A 34 5.07 -6.04 3.85
C PRO A 34 5.20 -6.87 2.56
N ALA A 35 5.33 -8.20 2.69
CA ALA A 35 5.49 -9.10 1.55
C ALA A 35 4.27 -9.12 0.60
N LYS A 36 3.12 -8.59 1.03
CA LYS A 36 1.89 -8.54 0.21
C LYS A 36 2.03 -7.78 -1.10
N TRP A 37 3.01 -6.87 -1.21
CA TRP A 37 3.30 -6.10 -2.42
C TRP A 37 4.41 -6.68 -3.29
N LEU A 38 4.97 -7.86 -2.95
CA LEU A 38 6.01 -8.51 -3.75
C LEU A 38 5.39 -9.54 -4.70
N THR A 39 5.80 -9.54 -5.96
CA THR A 39 5.36 -10.47 -7.01
C THR A 39 6.58 -11.22 -7.55
N THR A 40 6.42 -12.50 -7.90
CA THR A 40 7.46 -13.25 -8.61
C THR A 40 7.29 -13.01 -10.11
N SER A 41 8.32 -12.48 -10.76
CA SER A 41 8.42 -12.37 -12.22
C SER A 41 9.60 -13.16 -12.73
N VAL A 42 9.55 -13.57 -14.00
CA VAL A 42 10.69 -14.24 -14.65
C VAL A 42 11.45 -13.22 -15.46
N ASN A 43 12.76 -13.14 -15.25
CA ASN A 43 13.65 -12.24 -15.98
C ASN A 43 13.96 -12.76 -17.39
N ASP A 44 14.57 -11.92 -18.22
CA ASP A 44 14.98 -12.28 -19.59
C ASP A 44 15.96 -13.48 -19.62
N GLU A 45 16.62 -13.77 -18.50
CA GLU A 45 17.55 -14.90 -18.30
C GLU A 45 16.85 -16.18 -17.80
N GLY A 46 15.54 -16.15 -17.57
CA GLY A 46 14.75 -17.30 -17.11
C GLY A 46 14.76 -17.53 -15.60
N GLU A 47 15.34 -16.61 -14.82
CA GLU A 47 15.40 -16.68 -13.35
C GLU A 47 14.18 -16.03 -12.70
N GLU A 48 13.72 -16.59 -11.57
CA GLU A 48 12.65 -16.01 -10.76
C GLU A 48 13.18 -14.83 -9.94
N GLU A 49 12.67 -13.63 -10.20
CA GLU A 49 12.95 -12.42 -9.43
C GLU A 49 11.73 -11.99 -8.63
N THR A 50 11.95 -11.55 -7.38
CA THR A 50 10.92 -10.91 -6.56
C THR A 50 10.89 -9.41 -6.81
N VAL A 51 9.84 -8.94 -7.47
CA VAL A 51 9.65 -7.53 -7.84
C VAL A 51 8.56 -6.89 -6.99
N PHE A 52 8.78 -5.65 -6.55
CA PHE A 52 7.77 -4.86 -5.85
C PHE A 52 6.74 -4.30 -6.82
N ASP A 53 5.46 -4.63 -6.62
CA ASP A 53 4.33 -4.09 -7.37
C ASP A 53 3.41 -3.25 -6.46
N PRO A 54 3.41 -1.90 -6.60
CA PRO A 54 2.55 -1.02 -5.82
C PRO A 54 1.06 -1.16 -6.16
N GLN A 55 0.71 -1.79 -7.28
CA GLN A 55 -0.67 -1.99 -7.72
C GLN A 55 -1.27 -3.33 -7.28
N LYS A 56 -0.46 -4.23 -6.70
CA LYS A 56 -0.90 -5.55 -6.25
C LYS A 56 -2.03 -5.53 -5.21
N ARG A 57 -2.10 -4.45 -4.40
CA ARG A 57 -3.16 -4.21 -3.42
C ARG A 57 -3.60 -2.75 -3.48
N PRO A 58 -4.87 -2.43 -3.20
CA PRO A 58 -5.33 -1.05 -3.21
C PRO A 58 -4.65 -0.24 -2.10
N ALA A 59 -4.16 0.94 -2.46
CA ALA A 59 -3.61 1.91 -1.51
C ALA A 59 -4.28 3.27 -1.72
N GLN A 60 -5.11 3.68 -0.76
CA GLN A 60 -5.89 4.92 -0.81
C GLN A 60 -5.53 5.95 0.27
N ALA A 61 -4.37 5.83 0.90
CA ALA A 61 -3.90 6.77 1.92
C ALA A 61 -3.81 8.24 1.45
N PHE A 62 -3.67 8.45 0.13
CA PHE A 62 -3.59 9.78 -0.50
C PHE A 62 -4.86 10.16 -1.27
N GLY A 63 -5.97 9.43 -1.07
CA GLY A 63 -7.19 9.60 -1.86
C GLY A 63 -7.04 9.16 -3.32
N LEU A 64 -8.09 9.40 -4.11
CA LEU A 64 -8.16 9.06 -5.53
C LEU A 64 -8.94 10.13 -6.31
N GLY A 65 -8.66 10.24 -7.62
CA GLY A 65 -9.39 11.11 -8.53
C GLY A 65 -8.93 12.58 -8.45
N PRO A 66 -9.78 13.54 -8.86
CA PRO A 66 -9.40 14.95 -8.99
C PRO A 66 -9.07 15.63 -7.65
N ARG A 67 -9.47 15.03 -6.53
CA ARG A 67 -9.24 15.51 -5.16
C ARG A 67 -8.16 14.70 -4.42
N GLY A 68 -7.40 13.86 -5.15
CA GLY A 68 -6.25 13.15 -4.57
C GLY A 68 -5.19 14.12 -4.07
N CYS A 69 -4.38 13.66 -3.11
CA CYS A 69 -3.31 14.47 -2.53
C CYS A 69 -2.31 14.90 -3.61
N PHE A 70 -2.22 16.21 -3.84
CA PHE A 70 -1.26 16.80 -4.78
C PHE A 70 0.19 16.49 -4.38
N GLY A 71 0.45 16.39 -3.07
CA GLY A 71 1.75 16.07 -2.50
C GLY A 71 2.14 14.58 -2.52
N LYS A 72 1.33 13.68 -3.10
CA LYS A 72 1.59 12.22 -3.08
C LYS A 72 3.00 11.84 -3.54
N LYS A 73 3.48 12.47 -4.62
CA LYS A 73 4.83 12.19 -5.16
C LYS A 73 5.93 12.65 -4.19
N LEU A 74 5.80 13.84 -3.63
CA LEU A 74 6.76 14.38 -2.66
C LEU A 74 6.79 13.52 -1.40
N ALA A 75 5.62 13.20 -0.85
CA ALA A 75 5.51 12.37 0.35
C ALA A 75 6.20 11.01 0.18
N TYR A 76 6.05 10.35 -0.98
CA TYR A 76 6.78 9.09 -1.21
C TYR A 76 8.29 9.25 -1.27
N ILE A 77 8.80 10.35 -1.83
CA ILE A 77 10.24 10.62 -1.87
C ILE A 77 10.75 10.83 -0.46
N GLU A 78 10.08 11.67 0.33
CA GLU A 78 10.43 11.94 1.73
C GLU A 78 10.39 10.68 2.58
N ILE A 79 9.34 9.86 2.48
CA ILE A 79 9.22 8.60 3.21
C ILE A 79 10.36 7.65 2.84
N LYS A 80 10.69 7.51 1.55
CA LYS A 80 11.79 6.65 1.10
C LYS A 80 13.13 7.13 1.64
N ILE A 81 13.44 8.41 1.48
CA ILE A 81 14.70 8.98 1.96
C ILE A 81 14.81 8.80 3.48
N PHE A 82 13.76 9.15 4.22
CA PHE A 82 13.72 9.03 5.67
C PHE A 82 13.94 7.60 6.12
N LEU A 83 13.17 6.63 5.61
CA LEU A 83 13.30 5.22 6.00
C LEU A 83 14.67 4.65 5.61
N THR A 84 15.15 4.92 4.40
CA THR A 84 16.47 4.44 3.96
C THR A 84 17.58 4.96 4.88
N LEU A 85 17.58 6.26 5.18
CA LEU A 85 18.58 6.84 6.08
C LEU A 85 18.42 6.33 7.52
N PHE A 86 17.19 6.19 7.98
CA PHE A 86 16.88 5.70 9.33
C PHE A 86 17.44 4.29 9.55
N PHE A 87 17.18 3.34 8.63
CA PHE A 87 17.71 1.98 8.73
C PHE A 87 19.22 1.90 8.44
N TRP A 88 19.77 2.82 7.65
CA TRP A 88 21.22 2.85 7.39
C TRP A 88 21.99 3.31 8.63
N VAL A 89 21.55 4.41 9.25
CA VAL A 89 22.31 5.09 10.31
C VAL A 89 22.11 4.44 11.68
N PHE A 90 20.92 3.91 11.94
CA PHE A 90 20.56 3.40 13.26
C PHE A 90 20.46 1.87 13.29
N LYS A 91 20.96 1.29 14.38
CA LYS A 91 20.62 -0.07 14.77
C LYS A 91 19.35 -0.03 15.63
N LEU A 92 18.29 -0.68 15.15
CA LEU A 92 17.03 -0.75 15.87
C LEU A 92 17.08 -1.85 16.93
N GLU A 93 16.88 -1.46 18.19
CA GLU A 93 16.72 -2.38 19.30
C GLU A 93 15.22 -2.71 19.50
N PRO A 94 14.89 -3.85 20.14
CA PRO A 94 13.51 -4.22 20.39
C PRO A 94 12.75 -3.15 21.18
N VAL A 95 11.50 -2.92 20.79
CA VAL A 95 10.59 -2.01 21.48
C VAL A 95 10.24 -2.60 22.85
N LYS A 96 10.16 -1.74 23.88
CA LYS A 96 9.70 -2.16 25.21
C LYS A 96 8.30 -2.78 25.10
N PRO A 97 7.98 -3.85 25.85
CA PRO A 97 6.70 -4.55 25.72
C PRO A 97 5.49 -3.64 25.99
N GLU A 98 5.65 -2.62 26.84
CA GLU A 98 4.61 -1.62 27.15
C GLU A 98 4.24 -0.73 25.95
N LEU A 99 5.16 -0.55 24.99
CA LEU A 99 4.98 0.28 23.79
C LEU A 99 4.68 -0.56 22.54
N ALA A 100 4.89 -1.87 22.60
CA ALA A 100 4.68 -2.80 21.48
C ALA A 100 3.18 -3.17 21.32
N THR A 101 2.33 -2.16 21.24
CA THR A 101 0.86 -2.30 21.14
C THR A 101 0.35 -1.76 19.81
N GLU A 102 -0.69 -2.37 19.26
CA GLU A 102 -1.40 -1.88 18.05
C GLU A 102 -2.46 -0.81 18.38
N ASP A 103 -2.50 -0.34 19.63
CA ASP A 103 -3.43 0.67 20.10
C ASP A 103 -3.28 1.99 19.32
N GLU A 104 -4.42 2.52 18.87
CA GLU A 104 -4.49 3.80 18.17
C GLU A 104 -5.41 4.79 18.86
N MET A 105 -5.12 6.08 18.64
CA MET A 105 -6.05 7.17 18.87
C MET A 105 -6.58 7.68 17.54
N LEU A 106 -7.90 7.68 17.40
CA LEU A 106 -8.59 8.30 16.28
C LEU A 106 -9.07 9.69 16.70
N ALA A 107 -8.44 10.71 16.13
CA ALA A 107 -8.90 12.10 16.21
C ALA A 107 -9.29 12.57 14.80
N LEU A 108 -8.58 13.56 14.24
CA LEU A 108 -8.71 13.91 12.83
C LEU A 108 -7.99 12.88 11.92
N THR A 109 -6.89 12.31 12.41
CA THR A 109 -6.11 11.25 11.78
C THR A 109 -5.94 10.08 12.76
N ARG A 110 -5.58 8.91 12.26
CA ARG A 110 -5.16 7.76 13.08
C ARG A 110 -3.73 8.02 13.53
N SER A 111 -3.49 8.00 14.85
CA SER A 111 -2.17 8.16 15.45
C SER A 111 -1.91 7.00 16.42
N PRO A 112 -0.65 6.57 16.62
CA PRO A 112 -0.35 5.58 17.63
C PRO A 112 -0.68 6.16 19.01
N LYS A 113 -1.18 5.34 19.93
CA LYS A 113 -1.58 5.80 21.26
C LYS A 113 -0.39 6.01 22.20
N ASN A 114 0.62 5.14 22.10
CA ASN A 114 1.74 5.06 23.02
C ASN A 114 3.02 5.65 22.42
N VAL A 115 2.94 6.92 21.97
CA VAL A 115 4.07 7.71 21.45
C VAL A 115 4.67 8.58 22.54
#